data_AF-A0A846SLJ8-F1
#
_entry.id   AF-A0A846SLJ8-F1
#
_cell.length_a   1.000
_cell.length_b   1.000
_cell.length_c   1.000
_cell.angle_alpha   90.00
_cell.angle_beta   90.00
_cell.angle_gamma   90.00
#
_symmetry.space_group_name_H-M   'P 1'
#
loop_
_entity.id
_entity.type
_entity.pdbx_description
1 polymer ?
#
loop_
_entity_poly.entity_id
_entity_poly.type
_entity_poly.pdbx_seq_one_letter_code
_entity_poly.pdbx_strand_id
1 'polypeptide(L)'
;MKRAEGLSMGLIVVSAIALLVLVILSVLVLRAGGIIGKGTGCTAMEGAYCEDGDGTTDTCADGYIKDISKPCQGEEQFCCIPSPLRGS
;
A
#
# COMPACT_ATOMS: atom_id res chain seq x y z
N MET A 1 -34.50 -19.22 -40.68
CA MET A 1 -33.43 -18.78 -39.75
C MET A 1 -33.94 -17.54 -39.03
N LYS A 2 -34.41 -17.65 -37.78
CA LYS A 2 -35.08 -16.55 -37.05
C LYS A 2 -34.96 -16.71 -35.53
N ARG A 3 -33.83 -17.27 -35.06
CA ARG A 3 -33.57 -17.60 -33.65
C ARG A 3 -32.27 -17.00 -33.08
N ALA A 4 -31.53 -16.21 -33.87
CA ALA A 4 -30.27 -15.60 -33.42
C ALA A 4 -30.42 -14.15 -32.91
N GLU A 5 -31.49 -13.44 -33.28
CA GLU A 5 -31.63 -12.01 -32.95
C GLU A 5 -32.00 -11.76 -31.47
N GLY A 6 -32.70 -12.69 -30.81
CA GLY A 6 -33.12 -12.52 -29.39
C GLY A 6 -32.03 -12.84 -28.37
N LEU A 7 -31.11 -13.75 -28.70
CA LEU A 7 -29.99 -14.10 -27.81
C LEU A 7 -28.94 -12.97 -27.76
N SER A 8 -28.81 -12.22 -28.85
CA SER A 8 -27.77 -11.21 -29.03
C SER A 8 -27.96 -10.01 -28.11
N MET A 9 -29.20 -9.54 -27.93
CA MET A 9 -29.45 -8.31 -27.16
C MET A 9 -29.23 -8.49 -25.65
N GLY A 10 -29.73 -9.60 -25.08
CA GLY A 10 -29.51 -9.90 -23.66
C GLY A 10 -28.03 -10.15 -23.32
N LEU A 11 -27.30 -10.81 -24.21
CA LEU A 11 -25.87 -11.05 -24.04
C LEU A 11 -25.05 -9.75 -24.06
N ILE A 12 -25.41 -8.81 -24.94
CA ILE A 12 -24.77 -7.48 -25.01
C ILE A 12 -25.00 -6.70 -23.71
N VAL A 13 -26.20 -6.77 -23.14
CA VAL A 13 -26.51 -6.08 -21.87
C VAL A 13 -25.72 -6.69 -20.71
N VAL A 14 -25.68 -8.03 -20.63
CA VAL A 14 -24.94 -8.72 -19.56
C VAL A 14 -23.43 -8.45 -19.67
N SER A 15 -22.87 -8.45 -20.89
CA SER A 15 -21.44 -8.16 -21.08
C SER A 15 -21.10 -6.71 -20.74
N ALA A 16 -21.97 -5.75 -21.08
CA ALA A 16 -21.79 -4.35 -20.71
C ALA A 16 -21.80 -4.15 -19.18
N ILE A 17 -22.74 -4.79 -18.48
CA ILE A 17 -22.81 -4.71 -17.00
C ILE A 17 -21.56 -5.37 -16.39
N ALA A 18 -21.15 -6.54 -16.87
CA ALA A 18 -19.96 -7.23 -16.37
C ALA A 18 -18.69 -6.38 -16.53
N LEU A 19 -18.51 -5.75 -17.70
CA LEU A 19 -17.39 -4.84 -17.94
C LEU A 19 -17.42 -3.64 -16.99
N LEU A 20 -18.59 -3.04 -16.77
CA LEU A 20 -18.73 -1.91 -15.86
C LEU A 20 -18.39 -2.28 -14.42
N VAL A 21 -18.86 -3.44 -13.95
CA VAL A 21 -18.53 -3.96 -12.61
C VAL A 21 -17.02 -4.20 -12.48
N LEU A 22 -16.38 -4.82 -13.47
CA LEU A 22 -14.94 -5.08 -13.46
C LEU A 22 -14.12 -3.79 -13.39
N VAL A 23 -14.52 -2.76 -14.13
CA VAL A 23 -13.86 -1.43 -14.09
C VAL A 23 -13.97 -0.80 -12.70
N ILE A 24 -15.16 -0.86 -12.08
CA ILE A 24 -15.35 -0.31 -10.74
C ILE A 24 -14.48 -1.08 -9.72
N LEU A 25 -14.51 -2.41 -9.77
CA LEU A 25 -13.71 -3.25 -8.86
C LEU A 25 -12.21 -2.97 -9.01
N SER A 26 -11.70 -2.86 -10.23
CA SER A 26 -10.28 -2.58 -10.45
C SER A 26 -9.87 -1.20 -9.92
N VAL A 27 -10.69 -0.16 -10.10
CA VAL A 27 -10.44 1.16 -9.49
C VAL A 27 -10.47 1.10 -7.97
N LEU A 28 -11.42 0.37 -7.37
CA LEU A 28 -11.49 0.20 -5.92
C LEU A 28 -10.28 -0.54 -5.36
N VAL A 29 -9.82 -1.59 -6.04
CA VAL A 29 -8.61 -2.34 -5.66
C VAL A 29 -7.37 -1.46 -5.76
N LEU A 30 -7.22 -0.68 -6.82
CA LEU A 30 -6.11 0.28 -6.97
C LEU A 30 -6.12 1.34 -5.86
N ARG A 31 -7.31 1.86 -5.51
CA ARG A 31 -7.46 2.82 -4.40
C ARG A 31 -7.19 2.18 -3.04
N ALA A 32 -7.63 0.95 -2.82
CA ALA A 32 -7.36 0.21 -1.59
C ALA A 32 -5.87 -0.13 -1.45
N GLY A 33 -5.20 -0.52 -2.55
CA GLY A 33 -3.76 -0.74 -2.59
C GLY A 33 -2.94 0.49 -2.18
N GLY A 34 -3.38 1.69 -2.57
CA GLY A 34 -2.77 2.95 -2.13
C GLY A 34 -2.90 3.24 -0.63
N ILE A 35 -3.86 2.60 0.07
CA ILE A 35 -4.02 2.71 1.53
C ILE A 35 -3.13 1.68 2.24
N ILE A 36 -2.93 0.49 1.66
CA ILE A 36 -2.08 -0.55 2.26
C ILE A 36 -0.62 -0.11 2.36
N GLY A 37 -0.14 0.69 1.40
CA GLY A 37 1.20 1.29 1.46
C GLY A 37 1.42 2.27 2.63
N LYS A 38 0.35 2.77 3.26
CA LYS A 38 0.44 3.65 4.44
C LYS A 38 0.57 2.88 5.76
N GLY A 39 0.15 1.61 5.80
CA GLY A 39 0.17 0.79 7.02
C GLY A 39 1.47 0.00 7.23
N THR A 40 2.33 -0.10 6.22
CA THR A 40 3.62 -0.82 6.31
C THR A 40 4.84 0.09 6.44
N GLY A 41 4.64 1.42 6.41
CA GLY A 41 5.72 2.38 6.57
C GLY A 41 6.25 2.46 8.01
N CYS A 42 7.44 3.01 8.18
CA CYS A 42 8.07 3.21 9.48
C CYS A 42 7.13 3.85 10.53
N THR A 43 6.39 4.88 10.11
CA THR A 43 5.48 5.66 10.97
C THR A 43 4.20 4.94 11.37
N ALA A 44 3.96 3.72 10.88
CA ALA A 44 2.86 2.88 11.34
C ALA A 44 3.15 2.19 12.68
N MET A 45 4.41 2.15 13.12
CA MET A 45 4.80 1.63 14.43
C MET A 45 4.75 2.72 15.49
N GLU A 46 4.13 2.43 16.63
CA GLU A 46 4.00 3.38 17.72
C GLU A 46 5.39 3.76 18.28
N GLY A 47 5.69 5.07 18.28
CA GLY A 47 7.00 5.60 18.68
C GLY A 47 8.09 5.54 17.61
N ALA A 48 7.86 4.91 16.45
CA ALA A 48 8.83 4.92 15.35
C ALA A 48 8.77 6.23 14.56
N TYR A 49 9.92 6.65 14.04
CA TYR A 49 10.03 7.86 13.24
C TYR A 49 11.03 7.67 12.09
N CYS A 50 10.84 8.43 11.02
CA CYS A 50 11.78 8.49 9.91
C CYS A 50 12.80 9.58 10.20
N GLU A 51 14.08 9.24 10.11
CA GLU A 51 15.16 10.21 10.20
C GLU A 51 15.76 10.43 8.81
N ASP A 52 15.97 11.70 8.46
CA ASP A 52 16.66 12.07 7.22
C ASP A 52 18.16 11.75 7.37
N GLY A 53 18.70 10.98 6.43
CA GLY A 53 20.13 10.80 6.32
C GLY A 53 20.53 10.01 5.08
N ASP A 54 21.74 10.29 4.63
CA ASP A 54 22.39 9.83 3.39
C ASP A 54 22.62 8.29 3.34
N GLY A 55 21.96 7.51 4.20
CA GLY A 55 22.13 6.06 4.35
C GLY A 55 23.48 5.65 4.95
N THR A 56 24.43 6.58 5.08
CA THR A 56 25.82 6.38 5.50
C THR A 56 26.05 6.61 7.00
N THR A 57 25.12 7.28 7.70
CA THR A 57 25.18 7.50 9.15
C THR A 57 24.05 6.74 9.85
N ASP A 58 24.42 5.75 10.68
CA ASP A 58 23.50 4.87 11.43
C ASP A 58 23.06 5.48 12.78
N THR A 59 22.77 6.78 12.83
CA THR A 59 22.48 7.45 14.11
C THR A 59 21.00 7.73 14.25
N CYS A 60 20.27 6.77 14.83
CA CYS A 60 19.00 7.05 15.49
C CYS A 60 19.24 7.69 16.87
N ALA A 61 18.24 8.37 17.41
CA ALA A 61 18.31 8.92 18.76
C ALA A 61 18.57 7.81 19.80
N ASP A 62 19.15 8.20 20.94
CA ASP A 62 19.49 7.28 22.02
C ASP A 62 18.26 6.47 22.47
N GLY A 63 18.32 5.14 22.36
CA GLY A 63 17.20 4.23 22.62
C GLY A 63 16.36 3.83 21.42
N TYR A 64 16.78 4.19 20.21
CA TYR A 64 16.19 3.75 18.96
C TYR A 64 17.22 2.95 18.14
N ILE A 65 16.73 2.00 17.34
CA ILE A 65 17.53 1.21 16.41
C ILE A 65 17.06 1.49 14.99
N LYS A 66 18.00 1.44 14.04
CA LYS A 66 17.69 1.57 12.63
C LYS A 66 17.07 0.29 12.09
N ASP A 67 15.92 0.41 11.45
CA ASP A 67 15.23 -0.66 10.75
C ASP A 67 15.19 -0.35 9.25
N ILE A 68 15.92 -1.14 8.47
CA ILE A 68 15.95 -1.01 7.00
C ILE A 68 14.85 -1.81 6.31
N SER A 69 14.08 -2.61 7.06
CA SER A 69 12.99 -3.43 6.51
C SER A 69 11.71 -2.61 6.30
N LYS A 70 11.63 -1.44 6.95
CA LYS A 70 10.49 -0.52 6.87
C LYS A 70 10.85 0.71 6.04
N PRO A 71 10.17 0.93 4.89
CA PRO A 71 10.44 2.11 4.09
C PRO A 71 9.89 3.38 4.78
N CYS A 72 10.65 4.45 4.65
CA CYS A 72 10.20 5.82 4.87
C CYS A 72 9.75 6.44 3.53
N GLN A 73 8.98 7.52 3.58
CA GLN A 73 8.46 8.14 2.35
C GLN A 73 9.52 8.98 1.60
N GLY A 74 10.59 9.41 2.27
CA GLY A 74 11.73 10.08 1.65
C GLY A 74 12.73 9.11 1.05
N GLU A 75 13.34 9.51 -0.07
CA GLU A 75 14.34 8.72 -0.83
C GLU A 75 15.65 8.51 -0.06
N GLU A 76 15.88 9.32 0.99
CA GLU A 76 17.07 9.34 1.86
C GLU A 76 16.66 9.32 3.34
N GLN A 77 15.64 8.52 3.66
CA GLN A 77 15.15 8.36 5.03
C GLN A 77 15.27 6.91 5.48
N PHE A 78 15.71 6.71 6.71
CA PHE A 78 15.73 5.40 7.35
C PHE A 78 14.79 5.38 8.55
N CYS A 79 14.25 4.19 8.86
CA CYS A 79 13.33 4.03 9.97
C CYS A 79 14.07 3.87 11.29
N CYS A 80 13.69 4.63 12.31
CA CYS A 80 14.14 4.47 13.68
C CYS A 80 12.99 3.91 14.52
N ILE A 81 13.17 2.71 15.06
CA ILE A 81 12.19 2.05 15.93
C ILE A 81 12.72 1.99 17.38
N PRO A 82 11.86 2.07 18.40
CA PRO A 82 12.30 2.00 19.79
C PRO A 82 13.00 0.67 20.06
N SER A 83 14.15 0.72 20.74
CA SER A 83 14.94 -0.48 21.02
C SER A 83 14.23 -1.36 22.05
N PRO A 84 14.01 -2.66 21.79
CA PRO A 84 13.38 -3.56 22.76
C PRO A 84 14.24 -3.79 24.02
N LEU A 85 15.51 -3.36 23.99
CA LEU A 85 16.47 -3.50 25.09
C LEU A 85 16.35 -2.42 26.18
N ARG A 86 15.49 -1.41 26.01
CA ARG A 86 15.29 -0.32 26.99
C ARG A 86 14.07 -0.53 27.90
N GLY A 87 13.45 -1.70 27.82
CA GLY A 87 12.31 -2.13 28.64
C GLY A 87 12.69 -3.31 29.55
N SER A 88 13.58 -3.07 30.51
CA SER A 88 13.81 -3.96 31.66
C SER A 88 14.35 -3.16 32.84
#